data_AF-E3SWS2-F1
#
_entry.id   AF-E3SWS2-F1
#
_cell.length_a   1.000
_cell.length_b   1.000
_cell.length_c   1.000
_cell.angle_alpha   90.00
_cell.angle_beta   90.00
_cell.angle_gamma   90.00
#
_symmetry.space_group_name_H-M   'P 1'
#
loop_
_entity.id
_entity.type
_entity.pdbx_description
1 polymer ?
#
loop_
_entity_poly.entity_id
_entity_poly.type
_entity_poly.pdbx_seq_one_letter_code
_entity_poly.pdbx_strand_id
1 'polypeptide(L)'
;EIFGDRLFVTVPRWRTGVPASLNYVNLKDNSTKSPKLIPYPSWAAHTPGPDGKPEIVSPFRIRADKCARLWVLDNGKIGNLENNTTKFLPSIIIYDLKTDTLLRKYVFPEDQVKEESGFANIAIEDTDCDKTYAYAGDLGKPAVVVYSWEKNESWRITHHFFHPDPLACDFSVKGHNFSWTDAIFGIGISAPNPDNFSTLYFHPMASYNEFAVSTEYLRNVSVA
;
A
#
# COMPACT_ATOMS: atom_id res chain seq x y z
N GLU A 1 -4.20 -10.27 3.63
CA GLU A 1 -3.78 -10.22 5.05
C GLU A 1 -4.72 -11.06 5.89
N ILE A 2 -4.23 -11.70 6.95
CA ILE A 2 -5.05 -12.54 7.84
C ILE A 2 -4.99 -11.95 9.24
N PHE A 3 -6.13 -11.85 9.91
CA PHE A 3 -6.20 -11.54 11.33
C PHE A 3 -7.39 -12.26 11.97
N GLY A 4 -7.10 -13.11 12.96
CA GLY A 4 -8.09 -14.03 13.52
C GLY A 4 -8.70 -14.91 12.42
N ASP A 5 -10.03 -14.94 12.34
CA ASP A 5 -10.77 -15.73 11.35
C ASP A 5 -11.02 -14.97 10.03
N ARG A 6 -10.39 -13.81 9.82
CA ARG A 6 -10.66 -12.95 8.65
C ARG A 6 -9.48 -12.98 7.68
N LEU A 7 -9.79 -13.26 6.41
CA LEU A 7 -8.89 -13.01 5.29
C LEU A 7 -9.33 -11.74 4.57
N PHE A 8 -8.53 -10.69 4.66
CA PHE A 8 -8.76 -9.42 4.00
C PHE A 8 -8.34 -9.45 2.54
N VAL A 9 -9.21 -8.90 1.69
CA VAL A 9 -9.11 -8.88 0.23
C VAL A 9 -9.40 -7.47 -0.26
N THR A 10 -8.47 -6.91 -1.04
CA THR A 10 -8.70 -5.66 -1.76
C THR A 10 -9.24 -5.95 -3.15
N VAL A 11 -10.17 -5.11 -3.59
CA VAL A 11 -10.67 -5.08 -4.97
C VAL A 11 -10.49 -3.64 -5.45
N PRO A 12 -9.32 -3.28 -6.02
CA PRO A 12 -9.07 -1.91 -6.43
C PRO A 12 -10.10 -1.42 -7.47
N ARG A 13 -10.49 -0.15 -7.39
CA ARG A 13 -11.46 0.47 -8.30
C ARG A 13 -10.84 0.85 -9.65
N TRP A 14 -10.25 -0.11 -10.37
CA TRP A 14 -9.66 0.11 -11.69
C TRP A 14 -10.70 0.43 -12.77
N ARG A 15 -11.92 -0.10 -12.60
CA ARG A 15 -13.11 0.18 -13.41
C ARG A 15 -14.29 0.47 -12.49
N THR A 16 -15.31 1.13 -13.04
CA THR A 16 -16.62 1.30 -12.40
C THR A 16 -17.28 -0.05 -12.10
N GLY A 17 -18.19 -0.06 -11.12
CA GLY A 17 -18.91 -1.28 -10.70
C GLY A 17 -18.30 -2.02 -9.52
N VAL A 18 -17.23 -1.50 -8.89
CA VAL A 18 -16.68 -2.04 -7.65
C VAL A 18 -17.35 -1.37 -6.43
N PRO A 19 -18.29 -2.05 -5.73
CA PRO A 19 -19.05 -1.41 -4.65
C PRO A 19 -18.20 -1.19 -3.40
N ALA A 20 -17.38 -2.17 -3.02
CA ALA A 20 -16.47 -2.09 -1.87
C ALA A 20 -15.06 -2.52 -2.26
N SER A 21 -14.08 -1.67 -1.94
CA SER A 21 -12.69 -1.86 -2.38
C SER A 21 -11.80 -2.55 -1.33
N LEU A 22 -12.24 -2.58 -0.07
CA LEU A 22 -11.63 -3.33 1.01
C LEU A 22 -12.68 -4.24 1.63
N ASN A 23 -12.38 -5.52 1.66
CA ASN A 23 -13.31 -6.57 2.08
C ASN A 23 -12.59 -7.61 2.93
N TYR A 24 -13.35 -8.50 3.53
CA TYR A 24 -12.83 -9.76 4.07
C TYR A 24 -13.78 -10.92 3.80
N VAL A 25 -13.27 -12.13 3.99
CA VAL A 25 -14.04 -13.37 4.06
C VAL A 25 -13.78 -14.06 5.40
N ASN A 26 -14.77 -14.80 5.90
CA ASN A 26 -14.63 -15.59 7.12
C ASN A 26 -13.98 -16.95 6.79
N LEU A 27 -12.79 -17.20 7.33
CA LEU A 27 -12.02 -18.44 7.13
C LEU A 27 -12.65 -19.66 7.79
N LYS A 28 -13.58 -19.47 8.75
CA LYS A 28 -14.34 -20.56 9.35
C LYS A 28 -15.58 -20.95 8.55
N ASP A 29 -15.97 -20.15 7.55
CA ASP A 29 -17.12 -20.47 6.71
C ASP A 29 -16.72 -21.52 5.66
N ASN A 30 -17.09 -22.78 5.92
CA ASN A 30 -16.86 -23.91 5.03
C ASN A 30 -18.09 -24.24 4.16
N SER A 31 -19.10 -23.36 4.09
CA SER A 31 -20.33 -23.62 3.32
C SER A 31 -20.12 -23.55 1.81
N THR A 32 -19.06 -22.88 1.35
CA THR A 32 -18.76 -22.66 -0.07
C THR A 32 -17.27 -22.51 -0.33
N LYS A 33 -16.83 -22.84 -1.55
CA LYS A 33 -15.47 -22.55 -2.03
C LYS A 33 -15.33 -21.13 -2.61
N SER A 34 -16.44 -20.41 -2.77
CA SER A 34 -16.52 -19.06 -3.32
C SER A 34 -17.32 -18.15 -2.38
N PRO A 35 -16.77 -17.83 -1.19
CA PRO A 35 -17.45 -16.98 -0.21
C PRO A 35 -17.69 -15.57 -0.78
N LYS A 36 -18.80 -14.95 -0.36
CA LYS A 36 -19.08 -13.55 -0.69
C LYS A 36 -18.12 -12.64 0.06
N LEU A 37 -17.67 -11.58 -0.60
CA LEU A 37 -16.87 -10.53 0.04
C LEU A 37 -17.75 -9.69 0.98
N ILE A 38 -17.26 -9.47 2.19
CA ILE A 38 -17.91 -8.63 3.20
C ILE A 38 -17.14 -7.30 3.27
N PRO A 39 -17.77 -6.14 3.01
CA PRO A 39 -17.09 -4.85 3.07
C PRO A 39 -16.54 -4.53 4.45
N TYR A 40 -15.33 -3.97 4.48
CA TYR A 40 -14.63 -3.59 5.70
C TYR A 40 -14.34 -2.09 5.75
N PRO A 41 -14.43 -1.43 6.92
CA PRO A 41 -15.04 -1.94 8.16
C PRO A 41 -16.58 -2.03 8.05
N SER A 42 -17.17 -1.29 7.12
CA SER A 42 -18.60 -1.27 6.86
C SER A 42 -18.89 -0.75 5.46
N TRP A 43 -20.13 -0.87 4.99
CA TRP A 43 -20.59 -0.23 3.75
C TRP A 43 -20.37 1.29 3.73
N ALA A 44 -20.51 1.96 4.89
CA ALA A 44 -20.39 3.42 4.97
C ALA A 44 -18.99 3.92 4.55
N ALA A 45 -17.93 3.15 4.85
CA ALA A 45 -16.57 3.51 4.46
C ALA A 45 -16.33 3.50 2.94
N HIS A 46 -17.19 2.81 2.18
CA HIS A 46 -17.07 2.71 0.71
C HIS A 46 -17.99 3.68 -0.03
N THR A 47 -18.95 4.28 0.67
CA THR A 47 -19.93 5.21 0.09
C THR A 47 -19.37 6.62 0.06
N PRO A 48 -19.48 7.35 -1.07
CA PRO A 48 -19.10 8.75 -1.15
C PRO A 48 -19.83 9.63 -0.11
N GLY A 49 -19.08 10.48 0.58
CA GLY A 49 -19.64 11.51 1.46
C GLY A 49 -20.19 12.72 0.70
N PRO A 50 -20.58 13.79 1.41
CA PRO A 50 -21.08 15.04 0.81
C PRO A 50 -20.07 15.73 -0.13
N ASP A 51 -18.78 15.52 0.09
CA ASP A 51 -17.68 15.99 -0.77
C ASP A 51 -17.44 15.09 -1.99
N GLY A 52 -18.27 14.05 -2.18
CA GLY A 52 -18.13 13.07 -3.25
C GLY A 52 -16.97 12.08 -3.04
N LYS A 53 -16.30 12.11 -1.88
CA LYS A 53 -15.16 11.24 -1.58
C LYS A 53 -15.55 10.16 -0.56
N PRO A 54 -15.34 8.87 -0.86
CA PRO A 54 -15.49 7.82 0.15
C PRO A 54 -14.31 7.82 1.13
N GLU A 55 -14.50 7.25 2.32
CA GLU A 55 -13.40 7.04 3.28
C GLU A 55 -12.30 6.16 2.66
N ILE A 56 -12.71 5.07 2.03
CA ILE A 56 -11.87 4.15 1.27
C ILE A 56 -12.15 4.34 -0.22
N VAL A 57 -11.15 4.80 -0.96
CA VAL A 57 -11.21 5.08 -2.40
C VAL A 57 -10.80 3.84 -3.19
N SER A 58 -9.56 3.39 -3.11
CA SER A 58 -9.08 2.26 -3.91
C SER A 58 -7.78 1.67 -3.34
N PRO A 59 -7.87 0.85 -2.27
CA PRO A 59 -6.71 0.20 -1.68
C PRO A 59 -6.02 -0.76 -2.64
N PHE A 60 -4.71 -0.60 -2.80
CA PHE A 60 -3.88 -1.50 -3.59
C PHE A 60 -3.24 -2.59 -2.74
N ARG A 61 -2.80 -2.22 -1.53
CA ARG A 61 -2.17 -3.14 -0.58
C ARG A 61 -2.64 -2.87 0.83
N ILE A 62 -2.56 -3.93 1.62
CA ILE A 62 -2.89 -3.94 3.03
C ILE A 62 -1.84 -4.72 3.80
N ARG A 63 -1.62 -4.35 5.06
CA ARG A 63 -0.78 -5.07 6.02
C ARG A 63 -1.44 -5.11 7.39
N ALA A 64 -1.63 -6.31 7.94
CA ALA A 64 -1.99 -6.46 9.34
C ALA A 64 -0.70 -6.49 10.15
N ASP A 65 -0.54 -5.54 11.06
CA ASP A 65 0.65 -5.50 11.92
C ASP A 65 0.43 -6.32 13.21
N LYS A 66 1.52 -6.53 13.95
CA LYS A 66 1.50 -7.28 15.22
C LYS A 66 0.73 -6.57 16.34
N CYS A 67 0.45 -5.28 16.16
CA CYS A 67 -0.25 -4.43 17.11
C CYS A 67 -1.78 -4.49 16.90
N ALA A 68 -2.25 -5.38 16.02
CA ALA A 68 -3.64 -5.49 15.60
C ALA A 68 -4.16 -4.22 14.92
N ARG A 69 -3.35 -3.60 14.06
CA ARG A 69 -3.77 -2.52 13.18
C ARG A 69 -3.74 -2.99 11.72
N LEU A 70 -4.76 -2.63 10.95
CA LEU A 70 -4.78 -2.84 9.51
C LEU A 70 -4.34 -1.56 8.82
N TRP A 71 -3.16 -1.61 8.20
CA TRP A 71 -2.60 -0.55 7.38
C TRP A 71 -3.08 -0.72 5.94
N VAL A 72 -3.77 0.29 5.42
CA VAL A 72 -4.39 0.28 4.11
C VAL A 72 -3.76 1.36 3.26
N LEU A 73 -3.01 0.96 2.22
CA LEU A 73 -2.45 1.88 1.25
C LEU A 73 -3.49 2.16 0.16
N ASP A 74 -4.13 3.31 0.25
CA ASP A 74 -5.13 3.79 -0.68
C ASP A 74 -4.50 4.65 -1.77
N ASN A 75 -4.65 4.25 -3.03
CA ASN A 75 -4.02 4.96 -4.15
C ASN A 75 -4.77 6.25 -4.54
N GLY A 76 -5.98 6.48 -4.03
CA GLY A 76 -6.78 7.67 -4.31
C GLY A 76 -7.37 7.76 -5.72
N LYS A 77 -7.34 6.70 -6.54
CA LYS A 77 -7.79 6.75 -7.94
C LYS A 77 -8.92 5.75 -8.22
N ILE A 78 -9.96 6.22 -8.90
CA ILE A 78 -11.11 5.43 -9.37
C ILE A 78 -11.16 5.49 -10.90
N GLY A 79 -11.32 4.35 -11.56
CA GLY A 79 -11.42 4.26 -13.02
C GLY A 79 -10.06 4.40 -13.71
N ASN A 80 -8.97 3.87 -13.13
CA ASN A 80 -7.63 3.96 -13.71
C ASN A 80 -7.50 3.34 -15.11
N LEU A 81 -8.41 2.43 -15.49
CA LEU A 81 -8.45 1.79 -16.81
C LEU A 81 -9.60 2.34 -17.68
N GLU A 82 -10.13 3.51 -17.32
CA GLU A 82 -11.20 4.22 -18.01
C GLU A 82 -10.73 5.61 -18.46
N ASN A 83 -11.47 6.24 -19.38
CA ASN A 83 -11.08 7.54 -19.93
C ASN A 83 -11.18 8.69 -18.91
N ASN A 84 -12.05 8.55 -17.89
CA ASN A 84 -12.32 9.58 -16.88
C ASN A 84 -11.92 9.07 -15.50
N THR A 85 -10.63 9.15 -15.16
CA THR A 85 -10.14 8.77 -13.83
C THR A 85 -10.46 9.87 -12.81
N THR A 86 -11.18 9.54 -11.75
CA THR A 86 -11.32 10.41 -10.57
C THR A 86 -10.07 10.27 -9.70
N LYS A 87 -9.39 11.37 -9.40
CA LYS A 87 -8.16 11.40 -8.60
C LYS A 87 -8.37 12.16 -7.29
N PHE A 88 -7.96 11.54 -6.20
CA PHE A 88 -7.79 12.13 -4.87
C PHE A 88 -6.33 11.93 -4.43
N LEU A 89 -5.90 12.69 -3.42
CA LEU A 89 -4.60 12.42 -2.81
C LEU A 89 -4.59 11.01 -2.18
N PRO A 90 -3.53 10.22 -2.42
CA PRO A 90 -3.34 8.92 -1.81
C PRO A 90 -3.18 9.05 -0.29
N SER A 91 -3.53 7.98 0.43
CA SER A 91 -3.50 7.99 1.89
C SER A 91 -3.17 6.63 2.48
N ILE A 92 -2.63 6.64 3.69
CA ILE A 92 -2.55 5.47 4.57
C ILE A 92 -3.75 5.54 5.53
N ILE A 93 -4.63 4.56 5.47
CA ILE A 93 -5.80 4.43 6.36
C ILE A 93 -5.51 3.29 7.34
N ILE A 94 -5.74 3.53 8.62
CA ILE A 94 -5.30 2.64 9.69
C ILE A 94 -6.51 2.33 10.56
N TYR A 95 -6.91 1.06 10.59
CA TYR A 95 -8.01 0.55 11.40
C TYR A 95 -7.51 -0.28 12.56
N ASP A 96 -8.20 -0.22 13.70
CA ASP A 96 -8.04 -1.20 14.78
C ASP A 96 -8.71 -2.50 14.38
N LEU A 97 -7.97 -3.60 14.29
CA LEU A 97 -8.49 -4.91 13.90
C LEU A 97 -9.31 -5.58 15.01
N LYS A 98 -9.28 -5.09 16.25
CA LYS A 98 -10.09 -5.64 17.35
C LYS A 98 -11.48 -5.00 17.37
N THR A 99 -11.58 -3.71 17.08
CA THR A 99 -12.83 -2.93 17.17
C THR A 99 -13.39 -2.51 15.82
N ASP A 100 -12.64 -2.69 14.74
CA ASP A 100 -12.97 -2.26 13.37
C ASP A 100 -13.21 -0.75 13.25
N THR A 101 -12.59 0.03 14.12
CA THR A 101 -12.69 1.49 14.14
C THR A 101 -11.52 2.13 13.42
N LEU A 102 -11.79 3.22 12.69
CA LEU A 102 -10.74 4.06 12.12
C LEU A 102 -9.90 4.68 13.23
N LEU A 103 -8.62 4.35 13.27
CA LEU A 103 -7.65 4.96 14.18
C LEU A 103 -7.07 6.24 13.58
N ARG A 104 -6.73 6.19 12.29
CA ARG A 104 -6.07 7.30 11.61
C ARG A 104 -6.23 7.22 10.10
N LYS A 105 -6.37 8.38 9.46
CA LYS A 105 -6.21 8.54 8.03
C LYS A 105 -5.16 9.59 7.75
N TYR A 106 -4.02 9.17 7.23
CA TYR A 106 -2.93 10.06 6.86
C TYR A 106 -2.94 10.26 5.34
N VAL A 107 -3.30 11.47 4.90
CA VAL A 107 -3.23 11.86 3.49
C VAL A 107 -1.80 12.30 3.20
N PHE A 108 -1.17 11.73 2.17
CA PHE A 108 0.19 12.11 1.82
C PHE A 108 0.24 13.60 1.42
N PRO A 109 1.22 14.38 1.91
CA PRO A 109 1.41 15.77 1.52
C PRO A 109 1.58 15.94 0.01
N GLU A 110 1.05 17.02 -0.55
CA GLU A 110 1.06 17.27 -1.99
C GLU A 110 2.49 17.35 -2.57
N ASP A 111 3.45 17.86 -1.81
CA ASP A 111 4.85 17.91 -2.22
C ASP A 111 5.49 16.52 -2.36
N GLN A 112 4.92 15.50 -1.71
CA GLN A 112 5.39 14.11 -1.73
C GLN A 112 4.66 13.26 -2.77
N VAL A 113 3.58 13.78 -3.37
CA VAL A 113 2.79 13.13 -4.42
C VAL A 113 2.97 13.87 -5.73
N LYS A 114 3.56 13.20 -6.73
CA LYS A 114 3.79 13.77 -8.06
C LYS A 114 2.67 13.37 -9.02
N GLU A 115 2.58 14.03 -10.17
CA GLU A 115 1.49 13.85 -11.15
C GLU A 115 1.22 12.39 -11.53
N GLU A 116 2.29 11.62 -11.75
CA GLU A 116 2.24 10.18 -12.09
C GLU A 116 2.46 9.26 -10.89
N SER A 117 2.43 9.76 -9.66
CA SER A 117 2.63 8.91 -8.49
C SER A 117 1.60 7.78 -8.43
N GLY A 118 2.08 6.59 -8.08
CA GLY A 118 1.30 5.36 -7.99
C GLY A 118 1.79 4.51 -6.83
N PHE A 119 1.12 4.61 -5.68
CA PHE A 119 1.50 3.80 -4.52
C PHE A 119 0.92 2.40 -4.63
N ALA A 120 1.79 1.40 -4.79
CA ALA A 120 1.37 0.02 -5.06
C ALA A 120 1.76 -0.98 -3.99
N ASN A 121 2.72 -0.67 -3.12
CA ASN A 121 3.12 -1.57 -2.05
C ASN A 121 3.53 -0.84 -0.78
N ILE A 122 3.34 -1.53 0.35
CA ILE A 122 3.63 -1.01 1.69
C ILE A 122 4.25 -2.11 2.55
N ALA A 123 5.33 -1.77 3.24
CA ALA A 123 5.89 -2.57 4.32
C ALA A 123 5.75 -1.82 5.64
N ILE A 124 5.49 -2.55 6.74
CA ILE A 124 5.29 -1.98 8.07
C ILE A 124 6.39 -2.52 8.99
N GLU A 125 7.12 -1.62 9.62
CA GLU A 125 8.08 -1.94 10.67
C GLU A 125 7.43 -1.71 12.02
N ASP A 126 6.93 -2.78 12.61
CA ASP A 126 6.08 -2.75 13.79
C ASP A 126 6.78 -3.32 15.04
N THR A 127 8.12 -3.37 15.07
CA THR A 127 8.90 -3.84 16.24
C THR A 127 8.48 -3.14 17.53
N ASP A 128 8.17 -1.85 17.45
CA ASP A 128 7.58 -1.05 18.51
C ASP A 128 6.27 -0.45 17.98
N CYS A 129 5.15 -0.74 18.67
CA CYS A 129 3.82 -0.30 18.26
C CYS A 129 3.67 1.22 18.29
N ASP A 130 4.38 1.89 19.20
CA ASP A 130 4.35 3.35 19.34
C ASP A 130 5.30 4.02 18.35
N LYS A 131 6.33 3.30 17.90
CA LYS A 131 7.35 3.78 16.94
C LYS A 131 7.33 3.00 15.63
N THR A 132 6.12 2.76 15.14
CA THR A 132 5.91 2.06 13.87
C THR A 132 6.22 2.96 12.67
N TYR A 133 6.87 2.39 11.66
CA TYR A 133 7.11 3.05 10.38
C TYR A 133 6.42 2.30 9.25
N ALA A 134 5.95 3.05 8.26
CA ALA A 134 5.43 2.49 7.01
C ALA A 134 6.26 2.97 5.81
N TYR A 135 6.55 2.07 4.89
CA TYR A 135 7.36 2.32 3.69
C TYR A 135 6.50 2.06 2.46
N ALA A 136 6.03 3.13 1.82
CA ALA A 136 5.15 3.05 0.66
C ALA A 136 5.93 3.28 -0.65
N GLY A 137 5.96 2.29 -1.53
CA GLY A 137 6.63 2.37 -2.83
C GLY A 137 5.78 3.07 -3.87
N ASP A 138 6.34 4.11 -4.50
CA ASP A 138 5.78 4.85 -5.62
C ASP A 138 6.39 4.33 -6.93
N LEU A 139 5.61 3.55 -7.70
CA LEU A 139 6.08 2.97 -8.97
C LEU A 139 6.12 3.99 -10.10
N GLY A 140 5.28 5.03 -10.05
CA GLY A 140 5.08 5.91 -11.19
C GLY A 140 6.06 7.08 -11.18
N LYS A 141 6.39 7.58 -9.99
CA LYS A 141 7.59 8.39 -9.76
C LYS A 141 8.48 7.66 -8.74
N PRO A 142 9.54 6.96 -9.18
CA PRO A 142 10.33 6.05 -8.35
C PRO A 142 10.76 6.68 -7.03
N ALA A 143 10.15 6.25 -5.93
CA ALA A 143 10.46 6.71 -4.58
C ALA A 143 9.90 5.77 -3.52
N VAL A 144 10.40 5.91 -2.31
CA VAL A 144 9.75 5.39 -1.10
C VAL A 144 9.28 6.58 -0.28
N VAL A 145 8.00 6.62 0.05
CA VAL A 145 7.49 7.53 1.07
C VAL A 145 7.50 6.81 2.41
N VAL A 146 8.25 7.36 3.35
CA VAL A 146 8.35 6.85 4.72
C VAL A 146 7.39 7.62 5.59
N TYR A 147 6.55 6.91 6.35
CA TYR A 147 5.62 7.49 7.30
C TYR A 147 5.95 7.04 8.72
N SER A 148 6.01 7.98 9.66
CA SER A 148 6.22 7.73 11.10
C SER A 148 4.89 7.80 11.85
N TRP A 149 4.52 6.71 12.52
CA TRP A 149 3.32 6.68 13.37
C TRP A 149 3.44 7.62 14.57
N GLU A 150 4.59 7.66 15.23
CA GLU A 150 4.86 8.48 16.42
C GLU A 150 4.72 9.97 16.11
N LYS A 151 5.37 10.43 15.03
CA LYS A 151 5.39 11.85 14.65
C LYS A 151 4.19 12.27 13.83
N ASN A 152 3.49 11.30 13.23
CA ASN A 152 2.43 11.55 12.24
C ASN A 152 2.92 12.45 11.07
N GLU A 153 4.13 12.15 10.60
CA GLU A 153 4.81 12.86 9.51
C GLU A 153 5.32 11.85 8.49
N SER A 154 5.47 12.29 7.24
CA SER A 154 6.11 11.52 6.19
C SER A 154 7.15 12.34 5.44
N TRP A 155 8.04 11.66 4.75
CA TRP A 155 9.00 12.23 3.82
C TRP A 155 9.23 11.29 2.64
N ARG A 156 9.68 11.86 1.52
CA ARG A 156 9.87 11.15 0.26
C ARG A 156 11.35 10.94 0.00
N ILE A 157 11.78 9.70 -0.17
CA ILE A 157 13.16 9.33 -0.48
C ILE A 157 13.24 8.87 -1.93
N THR A 158 14.26 9.35 -2.65
CA THR A 158 14.54 8.93 -4.03
C THR A 158 15.91 8.27 -4.10
N HIS A 159 16.06 7.28 -4.98
CA HIS A 159 17.32 6.60 -5.22
C HIS A 159 17.31 5.94 -6.60
N HIS A 160 18.47 5.84 -7.25
CA HIS A 160 18.59 5.26 -8.59
C HIS A 160 18.08 3.81 -8.66
N PHE A 161 18.27 3.02 -7.60
CA PHE A 161 17.81 1.63 -7.55
C PHE A 161 16.28 1.47 -7.45
N PHE A 162 15.53 2.56 -7.26
CA PHE A 162 14.08 2.50 -7.34
C PHE A 162 13.57 2.49 -8.78
N HIS A 163 14.39 2.89 -9.76
CA HIS A 163 14.01 2.95 -11.17
C HIS A 163 14.00 1.57 -11.82
N PRO A 164 13.14 1.34 -12.82
CA PRO A 164 13.19 0.11 -13.62
C PRO A 164 14.51 0.00 -14.38
N ASP A 165 14.95 -1.23 -14.61
CA ASP A 165 16.04 -1.56 -15.54
C ASP A 165 15.48 -1.52 -16.97
N PRO A 166 15.97 -0.62 -17.84
CA PRO A 166 15.51 -0.51 -19.22
C PRO A 166 15.64 -1.80 -20.03
N LEU A 167 16.53 -2.72 -19.63
CA LEU A 167 16.74 -4.00 -20.29
C LEU A 167 15.77 -5.09 -19.80
N ALA A 168 14.98 -4.83 -18.76
CA ALA A 168 14.06 -5.78 -18.14
C ALA A 168 12.58 -5.37 -18.26
N CYS A 169 12.26 -4.41 -19.14
CA CYS A 169 10.89 -3.89 -19.31
C CYS A 169 9.98 -4.77 -20.17
N ASP A 170 10.51 -5.77 -20.86
CA ASP A 170 9.74 -6.65 -21.73
C ASP A 170 9.24 -7.91 -20.98
N PHE A 171 7.92 -8.08 -20.95
CA PHE A 171 7.26 -9.19 -20.28
C PHE A 171 6.61 -10.13 -21.29
N SER A 172 6.68 -11.44 -21.00
CA SER A 172 5.94 -12.47 -21.73
C SER A 172 5.15 -13.35 -20.78
N VAL A 173 3.82 -13.32 -20.89
CA VAL A 173 2.92 -14.12 -20.05
C VAL A 173 1.98 -14.91 -20.94
N LYS A 174 2.08 -16.24 -20.92
CA LYS A 174 1.27 -17.16 -21.75
C LYS A 174 1.27 -16.79 -23.24
N GLY A 175 2.41 -16.33 -23.77
CA GLY A 175 2.56 -15.93 -25.18
C GLY A 175 2.10 -14.51 -25.50
N HIS A 176 1.57 -13.76 -24.53
CA HIS A 176 1.31 -12.33 -24.69
C HIS A 176 2.55 -11.53 -24.29
N ASN A 177 3.07 -10.75 -25.25
CA ASN A 177 4.20 -9.88 -25.03
C ASN A 177 3.71 -8.44 -24.82
N PHE A 178 4.25 -7.78 -23.80
CA PHE A 178 3.96 -6.39 -23.49
C PHE A 178 5.16 -5.75 -22.80
N SER A 179 5.28 -4.43 -22.94
CA SER A 179 6.30 -3.66 -22.24
C SER A 179 5.66 -2.95 -21.04
N TRP A 180 6.36 -2.95 -19.91
CA TRP A 180 5.89 -2.33 -18.67
C TRP A 180 7.09 -1.76 -17.92
N THR A 181 6.94 -0.55 -17.38
CA THR A 181 8.06 0.22 -16.80
C THR A 181 7.82 0.58 -15.34
N ASP A 182 7.09 -0.26 -14.62
CA ASP A 182 6.80 -0.01 -13.21
C ASP A 182 8.10 -0.08 -12.42
N ALA A 183 8.30 0.95 -11.61
CA ALA A 183 9.48 1.11 -10.78
C ALA A 183 9.37 0.26 -9.50
N ILE A 184 9.96 0.72 -8.39
CA ILE A 184 9.89 0.04 -7.09
C ILE A 184 8.49 -0.51 -6.78
N PHE A 185 8.40 -1.84 -6.64
CA PHE A 185 7.13 -2.56 -6.57
C PHE A 185 7.15 -3.62 -5.46
N GLY A 186 8.11 -4.54 -5.52
CA GLY A 186 8.36 -5.48 -4.44
C GLY A 186 8.98 -4.74 -3.26
N ILE A 187 8.36 -4.84 -2.09
CA ILE A 187 8.91 -4.33 -0.83
C ILE A 187 8.62 -5.36 0.26
N GLY A 188 9.65 -5.76 0.99
CA GLY A 188 9.59 -6.63 2.15
C GLY A 188 10.50 -6.09 3.25
N ILE A 189 10.23 -6.46 4.50
CA ILE A 189 11.02 -6.00 5.65
C ILE A 189 11.40 -7.17 6.54
N SER A 190 12.64 -7.18 7.01
CA SER A 190 13.13 -8.20 7.94
C SER A 190 12.68 -7.96 9.38
N ALA A 191 12.90 -8.96 10.23
CA ALA A 191 13.01 -8.73 11.66
C ALA A 191 14.14 -7.70 11.96
N PRO A 192 14.06 -6.98 13.09
CA PRO A 192 15.08 -6.02 13.49
C PRO A 192 16.43 -6.72 13.74
N ASN A 193 17.51 -6.01 13.42
CA ASN A 193 18.87 -6.35 13.79
C ASN A 193 19.15 -6.00 15.28
N PRO A 194 20.36 -6.31 15.82
CA PRO A 194 20.70 -5.97 17.22
C PRO A 194 20.62 -4.48 17.57
N ASP A 195 20.74 -3.59 16.57
CA ASP A 195 20.63 -2.14 16.72
C ASP A 195 19.18 -1.63 16.59
N ASN A 196 18.20 -2.54 16.56
CA ASN A 196 16.76 -2.26 16.48
C ASN A 196 16.30 -1.58 15.17
N PHE A 197 17.04 -1.84 14.08
CA PHE A 197 16.69 -1.47 12.71
C PHE A 197 16.45 -2.71 11.86
N SER A 198 15.43 -2.71 11.00
CA SER A 198 15.22 -3.76 10.02
C SER A 198 15.98 -3.48 8.71
N THR A 199 16.06 -4.51 7.87
CA THR A 199 16.47 -4.37 6.46
C THR A 199 15.21 -4.36 5.59
N LEU A 200 15.05 -3.31 4.80
CA LEU A 200 14.04 -3.24 3.75
C LEU A 200 14.61 -3.85 2.46
N TYR A 201 14.03 -4.96 2.02
CA TYR A 201 14.30 -5.57 0.72
C TYR A 201 13.34 -5.01 -0.31
N PHE A 202 13.83 -4.68 -1.49
CA PHE A 202 12.99 -4.13 -2.56
C PHE A 202 13.53 -4.43 -3.95
N HIS A 203 12.63 -4.38 -4.93
CA HIS A 203 12.98 -4.38 -6.34
C HIS A 203 11.98 -3.57 -7.18
N PRO A 204 12.44 -2.95 -8.27
CA PRO A 204 11.56 -2.50 -9.35
C PRO A 204 10.82 -3.67 -10.00
N MET A 205 9.58 -3.47 -10.45
CA MET A 205 8.83 -4.51 -11.17
C MET A 205 9.58 -4.96 -12.43
N ALA A 206 10.11 -4.00 -13.20
CA ALA A 206 10.98 -4.26 -14.34
C ALA A 206 12.45 -4.28 -13.89
N SER A 207 12.90 -5.40 -13.31
CA SER A 207 14.29 -5.62 -12.89
C SER A 207 14.53 -7.11 -12.63
N TYR A 208 15.78 -7.57 -12.78
CA TYR A 208 16.22 -8.90 -12.33
C TYR A 208 16.93 -8.89 -10.97
N ASN A 209 17.13 -7.70 -10.39
CA ASN A 209 17.89 -7.50 -9.16
C ASN A 209 16.98 -7.29 -7.96
N GLU A 210 17.37 -7.87 -6.82
CA GLU A 210 16.85 -7.56 -5.49
C GLU A 210 17.85 -6.66 -4.76
N PHE A 211 17.36 -5.59 -4.14
CA PHE A 211 18.16 -4.63 -3.38
C PHE A 211 17.78 -4.67 -1.90
N ALA A 212 18.65 -4.14 -1.05
CA ALA A 212 18.42 -4.04 0.38
C ALA A 212 18.95 -2.72 0.93
N VAL A 213 18.27 -2.16 1.93
CA VAL A 213 18.69 -0.96 2.64
C VAL A 213 18.29 -1.04 4.12
N SER A 214 19.16 -0.57 5.02
CA SER A 214 18.81 -0.47 6.45
C SER A 214 17.73 0.59 6.68
N THR A 215 16.75 0.30 7.53
CA THR A 215 15.74 1.28 7.91
C THR A 215 16.31 2.43 8.71
N GLU A 216 17.51 2.30 9.30
CA GLU A 216 18.25 3.41 9.91
C GLU A 216 18.37 4.60 8.97
N TYR A 217 18.78 4.35 7.72
CA TYR A 217 18.89 5.40 6.70
C TYR A 217 17.52 5.93 6.30
N LEU A 218 16.55 5.05 6.07
CA LEU A 218 15.21 5.46 5.63
C LEU A 218 14.47 6.27 6.69
N ARG A 219 14.73 6.02 7.97
CA ARG A 219 14.14 6.75 9.11
C ARG A 219 14.74 8.15 9.28
N ASN A 220 15.92 8.41 8.72
CA ASN A 220 16.58 9.70 8.83
C ASN A 220 16.00 10.71 7.84
N VAL A 221 15.26 11.71 8.35
CA VAL A 221 14.63 12.74 7.51
C VAL A 221 15.65 13.55 6.72
N SER A 222 16.92 13.65 7.16
CA SER A 222 17.95 14.42 6.45
C SER A 222 18.39 13.79 5.13
N VAL A 223 17.97 12.55 4.82
CA VAL A 223 18.25 11.90 3.53
C VAL A 223 17.10 12.05 2.52
N ALA A 224 16.03 12.73 2.91
CA ALA A 224 14.88 13.03 2.05
C ALA A 224 15.16 14.19 1.09
#